data_AF-A0A918TYG2-F1
#
_entry.id   AF-A0A918TYG2-F1
#
_cell.length_a   1.000
_cell.length_b   1.000
_cell.length_c   1.000
_cell.angle_alpha   90.00
_cell.angle_beta   90.00
_cell.angle_gamma   90.00
#
_symmetry.space_group_name_H-M   'P 1'
#
loop_
_entity.id
_entity.type
_entity.pdbx_description
1 polymer ?
#
loop_
_entity_poly.entity_id
_entity_poly.type
_entity_poly.pdbx_seq_one_letter_code
_entity_poly.pdbx_strand_id
1 'polypeptide(L)'
;MHRRTAPRLARILACAAVPVMLVATGCSSDGDSGSKKESGKPTKAATPSSAPSAKAAKYAKLPEVCKTVDEKTIEKLVPKAEKKEGNALNTSDTNDTASCFWSGLNDADVKDLQYRSLTVSLKRFAADPTLGSGEKRAEGFAEQQATKATTQDGAKDAKTEKVNGIGDSATVVSTETKKDDNDFKNQTVVTRTANVVVTVKYTGAGYEGAKSPNADDMKNGAQDAAKEVVGAVAKANQ
;
A
#
# COMPACT_ATOMS: atom_id res chain seq x y z
N MET A 1 -43.01 -1.66 -26.67
CA MET A 1 -44.00 -1.01 -25.77
C MET A 1 -44.08 -1.90 -24.53
N HIS A 2 -43.71 -1.57 -23.30
CA HIS A 2 -43.67 -0.33 -22.53
C HIS A 2 -42.37 -0.22 -21.72
N ARG A 3 -41.78 0.98 -21.68
CA ARG A 3 -40.91 1.43 -20.58
C ARG A 3 -41.78 1.57 -19.32
N ARG A 4 -41.31 1.10 -18.16
CA ARG A 4 -41.79 1.61 -16.86
C ARG A 4 -40.62 1.93 -15.94
N THR A 5 -40.55 3.22 -15.71
CA THR A 5 -39.61 4.00 -14.92
C THR A 5 -39.81 3.74 -13.42
N ALA A 6 -38.73 3.74 -12.65
CA ALA A 6 -38.74 3.64 -11.18
C ALA A 6 -39.46 4.83 -10.50
N PRO A 7 -39.98 4.67 -9.28
CA PRO A 7 -40.18 5.78 -8.36
C PRO A 7 -38.97 5.92 -7.42
N ARG A 8 -38.32 7.09 -7.47
CA ARG A 8 -37.41 7.56 -6.43
C ARG A 8 -38.23 7.98 -5.21
N LEU A 9 -37.99 7.38 -4.05
CA LEU A 9 -38.47 7.89 -2.77
C LEU A 9 -37.40 8.84 -2.20
N ALA A 10 -37.71 10.13 -2.28
CA ALA A 10 -37.07 11.20 -1.52
C ALA A 10 -37.81 11.38 -0.19
N ARG A 11 -37.13 12.02 0.78
CA ARG A 11 -37.57 12.53 2.11
C ARG A 11 -37.16 11.63 3.30
N ILE A 12 -36.62 12.09 4.43
CA ILE A 12 -36.60 13.41 5.11
C ILE A 12 -35.29 13.56 5.93
N LEU A 13 -34.74 14.78 5.96
CA LEU A 13 -33.74 15.24 6.92
C LEU A 13 -34.38 15.44 8.30
N ALA A 14 -33.86 14.77 9.33
CA ALA A 14 -34.19 15.07 10.73
C ALA A 14 -32.92 15.56 11.44
N CYS A 15 -32.86 16.87 11.65
CA CYS A 15 -31.88 17.53 12.51
C CYS A 15 -32.20 17.23 13.97
N ALA A 16 -31.28 16.61 14.71
CA ALA A 16 -31.32 16.58 16.16
C ALA A 16 -30.29 17.59 16.69
N ALA A 17 -30.77 18.74 17.15
CA ALA A 17 -29.98 19.75 17.85
C ALA A 17 -29.85 19.35 19.33
N VAL A 18 -28.61 19.31 19.84
CA VAL A 18 -28.33 19.15 21.27
C VAL A 18 -27.77 20.49 21.80
N PRO A 19 -28.39 21.12 22.80
CA PRO A 19 -27.91 22.38 23.37
C PRO A 19 -26.81 22.11 24.41
N VAL A 20 -25.60 22.64 24.18
CA VAL A 20 -24.58 22.74 25.23
C VAL A 20 -24.58 24.18 25.74
N MET A 21 -25.03 24.31 26.99
CA MET A 21 -24.92 25.50 27.83
C MET A 21 -23.44 25.88 28.01
N LEU A 22 -23.05 27.07 27.57
CA LEU A 22 -21.81 27.73 27.98
C LEU A 22 -22.19 28.90 28.91
N VAL A 23 -21.86 28.71 30.18
CA VAL A 23 -22.04 29.69 31.24
C VAL A 23 -20.98 30.78 31.11
N ALA A 24 -21.43 32.03 31.20
CA ALA A 24 -20.63 33.23 31.16
C ALA A 24 -19.90 33.51 32.49
N THR A 25 -18.68 34.03 32.39
CA THR A 25 -18.08 35.03 33.30
C THR A 25 -17.39 36.03 32.34
N GLY A 26 -17.84 37.29 32.19
CA GLY A 26 -17.68 38.44 33.09
C GLY A 26 -16.22 38.95 32.99
N CYS A 27 -15.85 40.19 32.62
CA CYS A 27 -16.44 41.53 32.66
C CYS A 27 -15.59 42.42 31.69
N SER A 28 -16.11 43.02 30.61
CA SER A 28 -16.73 44.37 30.47
C SER A 28 -15.89 45.57 30.97
N SER A 29 -15.53 46.51 30.06
CA SER A 29 -16.08 47.89 30.00
C SER A 29 -15.14 48.99 29.47
N ASP A 30 -15.78 49.90 28.72
CA ASP A 30 -15.50 51.22 28.13
C ASP A 30 -14.37 52.16 28.66
N GLY A 31 -13.89 53.03 27.76
CA GLY A 31 -13.70 54.46 28.07
C GLY A 31 -12.35 55.12 27.72
N ASP A 32 -12.39 55.98 26.69
CA ASP A 32 -11.79 57.34 26.53
C ASP A 32 -10.37 57.74 27.01
N SER A 33 -9.69 58.48 26.12
CA SER A 33 -8.63 59.52 26.27
C SER A 33 -7.54 59.44 27.35
N GLY A 34 -6.27 59.54 26.92
CA GLY A 34 -5.20 60.11 27.77
C GLY A 34 -3.77 59.71 27.42
N SER A 35 -3.00 60.67 26.90
CA SER A 35 -1.56 60.60 26.64
C SER A 35 -0.71 60.26 27.88
N LYS A 36 0.27 59.36 27.76
CA LYS A 36 1.62 59.53 28.33
C LYS A 36 2.64 58.55 27.75
N LYS A 37 3.78 59.11 27.34
CA LYS A 37 5.03 58.44 26.98
C LYS A 37 5.54 57.58 28.13
N GLU A 38 5.95 56.36 27.83
CA GLU A 38 7.11 55.75 28.49
C GLU A 38 7.84 54.78 27.55
N SER A 39 9.16 54.95 27.50
CA SER A 39 10.08 54.31 26.57
C SER A 39 10.24 52.81 26.86
N GLY A 40 9.63 51.96 26.04
CA GLY A 40 9.90 50.52 26.01
C GLY A 40 11.03 50.19 25.01
N LYS A 41 12.15 49.67 25.51
CA LYS A 41 13.23 49.05 24.72
C LYS A 41 12.67 48.09 23.67
N PRO A 42 13.27 47.97 22.47
CA PRO A 42 12.87 46.93 21.54
C PRO A 42 13.29 45.57 22.11
N THR A 43 12.31 44.81 22.57
CA THR A 43 12.50 43.40 22.90
C THR A 43 12.87 42.70 21.60
N LYS A 44 14.10 42.18 21.55
CA LYS A 44 14.62 41.32 20.47
C LYS A 44 13.54 40.31 20.11
N ALA A 45 13.03 40.39 18.88
CA ALA A 45 12.19 39.33 18.31
C ALA A 45 12.96 38.02 18.44
N ALA A 46 12.35 37.04 19.11
CA ALA A 46 12.87 35.69 19.15
C ALA A 46 12.94 35.19 17.70
N THR A 47 14.16 34.90 17.23
CA THR A 47 14.39 34.19 15.97
C THR A 47 13.59 32.89 16.01
N PRO A 48 12.79 32.55 14.96
CA PRO A 48 12.08 31.29 14.93
C PRO A 48 13.11 30.16 15.01
N SER A 49 13.00 29.36 16.07
CA SER A 49 13.78 28.15 16.25
C SER A 49 13.56 27.26 15.03
N SER A 50 14.64 26.93 14.33
CA SER A 50 14.61 26.06 13.16
C SER A 50 13.94 24.75 13.54
N ALA A 51 12.73 24.52 13.00
CA ALA A 51 12.05 23.24 13.13
C ALA A 51 13.00 22.12 12.66
N PRO A 52 13.04 20.95 13.34
CA PRO A 52 13.94 19.88 12.96
C PRO A 52 13.63 19.45 11.52
N SER A 53 14.57 19.70 10.60
CA SER A 53 14.46 19.21 9.22
C SER A 53 14.73 17.71 9.24
N ALA A 54 13.69 16.90 9.03
CA ALA A 54 13.87 15.47 8.86
C ALA A 54 14.85 15.21 7.70
N LYS A 55 15.86 14.35 7.93
CA LYS A 55 16.81 13.95 6.89
C LYS A 55 16.06 13.40 5.68
N ALA A 56 16.41 13.87 4.48
CA ALA A 56 15.77 13.44 3.24
C ALA A 56 15.81 11.91 3.09
N ALA A 57 14.71 11.35 2.60
CA ALA A 57 14.59 9.91 2.39
C ALA A 57 15.46 9.45 1.19
N LYS A 58 15.99 8.22 1.24
CA LYS A 58 16.93 7.68 0.23
C LYS A 58 16.36 7.69 -1.19
N TYR A 59 15.12 7.22 -1.35
CA TYR A 59 14.45 7.13 -2.64
C TYR A 59 13.45 8.29 -2.81
N ALA A 60 13.63 9.05 -3.89
CA ALA A 60 12.83 10.22 -4.22
C ALA A 60 11.62 9.89 -5.09
N LYS A 61 11.68 8.81 -5.88
CA LYS A 61 10.61 8.41 -6.81
C LYS A 61 10.44 6.89 -6.89
N LEU A 62 9.30 6.47 -7.43
CA LEU A 62 9.00 5.08 -7.74
C LEU A 62 9.27 4.79 -9.23
N PRO A 63 9.70 3.56 -9.58
CA PRO A 63 9.76 3.11 -10.97
C PRO A 63 8.35 2.96 -11.56
N GLU A 64 8.28 2.81 -12.88
CA GLU A 64 7.07 2.32 -13.55
C GLU A 64 6.84 0.86 -13.12
N VAL A 65 5.89 0.65 -12.21
CA VAL A 65 5.72 -0.61 -11.47
C VAL A 65 5.55 -1.84 -12.37
N CYS A 66 4.89 -1.72 -13.52
CA CYS A 66 4.72 -2.85 -14.44
C CYS A 66 6.02 -3.26 -15.16
N LYS A 67 7.03 -2.38 -15.21
CA LYS A 67 8.35 -2.67 -15.81
C LYS A 67 9.39 -3.10 -14.77
N THR A 68 8.96 -3.35 -13.53
CA THR A 68 9.87 -3.73 -12.44
C THR A 68 10.16 -5.22 -12.37
N VAL A 69 9.40 -6.03 -13.11
CA VAL A 69 9.58 -7.48 -13.25
C VAL A 69 9.86 -7.76 -14.72
N ASP A 70 10.88 -8.56 -14.99
CA ASP A 70 11.30 -8.90 -16.35
C ASP A 70 10.23 -9.75 -17.06
N GLU A 71 10.07 -9.57 -18.37
CA GLU A 71 9.06 -10.30 -19.16
C GLU A 71 9.21 -11.82 -19.00
N LYS A 72 10.45 -12.34 -18.96
CA LYS A 72 10.73 -13.77 -18.74
C LYS A 72 10.23 -14.26 -17.39
N THR A 73 10.33 -13.43 -16.37
CA THR A 73 9.84 -13.75 -15.02
C THR A 73 8.31 -13.73 -15.02
N ILE A 74 7.67 -12.78 -15.70
CA ILE A 74 6.22 -12.78 -15.91
C ILE A 74 5.76 -14.02 -16.67
N GLU A 75 6.41 -14.42 -17.76
CA GLU A 75 6.06 -15.62 -18.53
C GLU A 75 6.16 -16.90 -17.70
N LYS A 76 7.17 -16.98 -16.82
CA LYS A 76 7.36 -18.10 -15.90
C LYS A 76 6.30 -18.13 -14.79
N LEU A 77 6.00 -16.98 -14.18
CA LEU A 77 5.12 -16.91 -13.00
C LEU A 77 3.64 -16.84 -13.39
N VAL A 78 3.31 -16.21 -14.51
CA VAL A 78 1.94 -16.05 -15.01
C VAL A 78 1.88 -16.55 -16.45
N PRO A 79 1.95 -17.88 -16.67
CA PRO A 79 1.79 -18.45 -18.00
C PRO A 79 0.45 -18.01 -18.59
N LYS A 80 0.46 -17.70 -19.90
CA LYS A 80 -0.73 -17.18 -20.60
C LYS A 80 -1.30 -15.92 -19.94
N ALA A 81 -0.43 -15.03 -19.46
CA ALA A 81 -0.84 -13.72 -18.96
C ALA A 81 -1.74 -13.00 -19.98
N GLU A 82 -2.89 -12.51 -19.54
CA GLU A 82 -3.85 -11.78 -20.39
C GLU A 82 -3.22 -10.54 -21.01
N LYS A 83 -2.32 -9.89 -20.26
CA LYS A 83 -1.46 -8.80 -20.72
C LYS A 83 -0.06 -9.02 -20.20
N LYS A 84 0.91 -9.18 -21.11
CA LYS A 84 2.31 -9.42 -20.76
C LYS A 84 2.93 -8.24 -20.02
N GLU A 85 2.58 -7.04 -20.44
CA GLU A 85 3.05 -5.77 -19.85
C GLU A 85 2.37 -5.49 -18.52
N GLY A 86 1.34 -6.26 -18.14
CA GLY A 86 0.58 -6.06 -16.91
C GLY A 86 -0.45 -4.94 -16.98
N ASN A 87 -1.24 -4.84 -15.92
CA ASN A 87 -2.26 -3.82 -15.72
C ASN A 87 -1.82 -2.90 -14.58
N ALA A 88 -1.44 -1.66 -14.89
CA ALA A 88 -1.24 -0.65 -13.87
C ALA A 88 -2.58 -0.38 -13.15
N LEU A 89 -2.57 -0.48 -11.82
CA LEU A 89 -3.74 -0.20 -11.00
C LEU A 89 -3.76 1.29 -10.65
N ASN A 90 -4.92 1.91 -10.85
CA ASN A 90 -5.09 3.34 -10.58
C ASN A 90 -4.93 3.65 -9.09
N THR A 91 -4.18 4.71 -8.80
CA THR A 91 -4.04 5.28 -7.46
C THR A 91 -4.12 6.79 -7.55
N SER A 92 -4.68 7.43 -6.51
CA SER A 92 -4.73 8.88 -6.40
C SER A 92 -3.37 9.50 -6.03
N ASP A 93 -2.45 8.71 -5.47
CA ASP A 93 -1.14 9.16 -5.01
C ASP A 93 -0.03 8.43 -5.78
N THR A 94 0.15 8.79 -7.05
CA THR A 94 1.11 8.15 -7.95
C THR A 94 2.58 8.44 -7.60
N ASN A 95 2.83 9.43 -6.75
CA ASN A 95 4.19 9.76 -6.30
C ASN A 95 4.71 8.77 -5.27
N ASP A 96 3.82 8.32 -4.38
CA ASP A 96 4.17 7.45 -3.27
C ASP A 96 3.55 6.07 -3.36
N THR A 97 2.64 5.81 -4.28
CA THR A 97 2.10 4.46 -4.55
C THR A 97 2.13 4.12 -6.02
N ALA A 98 2.41 2.85 -6.31
CA ALA A 98 2.24 2.27 -7.63
C ALA A 98 1.96 0.78 -7.50
N SER A 99 0.99 0.27 -8.25
CA SER A 99 0.70 -1.17 -8.29
C SER A 99 0.51 -1.66 -9.72
N CYS A 100 0.95 -2.89 -9.98
CA CYS A 100 0.71 -3.59 -11.24
C CYS A 100 0.13 -4.98 -10.97
N PHE A 101 -0.72 -5.43 -11.88
CA PHE A 101 -1.41 -6.71 -11.81
C PHE A 101 -1.27 -7.50 -13.09
N TRP A 102 -0.95 -8.78 -12.96
CA TRP A 102 -0.98 -9.79 -14.01
C TRP A 102 -1.88 -10.93 -13.59
N SER A 103 -2.64 -11.46 -14.55
CA SER A 103 -3.44 -12.68 -14.42
C SER A 103 -3.28 -13.53 -15.66
N GLY A 104 -3.31 -14.83 -15.50
CA GLY A 104 -3.26 -15.80 -16.59
C GLY A 104 -3.96 -17.08 -16.21
N LEU A 105 -4.57 -17.71 -17.21
CA LEU A 105 -5.13 -19.04 -17.11
C LEU A 105 -4.44 -19.89 -18.17
N ASN A 106 -3.67 -20.89 -17.72
CA ASN A 106 -3.11 -21.87 -18.63
C ASN A 106 -4.13 -22.99 -18.86
N ASP A 107 -4.69 -23.01 -20.07
CA ASP A 107 -5.75 -23.91 -20.51
C ASP A 107 -5.30 -24.94 -21.55
N ALA A 108 -3.98 -25.11 -21.70
CA ALA A 108 -3.41 -26.03 -22.68
C ALA A 108 -3.81 -27.50 -22.44
N ASP A 109 -4.09 -27.89 -21.19
CA ASP A 109 -4.68 -29.17 -20.82
C ASP A 109 -5.91 -28.93 -19.94
N VAL A 110 -7.07 -29.38 -20.40
CA VAL A 110 -8.35 -29.25 -19.67
C VAL A 110 -8.37 -30.00 -18.34
N LYS A 111 -7.44 -30.95 -18.13
CA LYS A 111 -7.27 -31.66 -16.85
C LYS A 111 -6.28 -30.98 -15.92
N ASP A 112 -5.57 -29.97 -16.39
CA ASP A 112 -4.58 -29.20 -15.63
C ASP A 112 -4.75 -27.70 -15.88
N LEU A 113 -5.97 -27.20 -15.64
CA LEU A 113 -6.28 -25.78 -15.75
C LEU A 113 -5.63 -25.01 -14.60
N GLN A 114 -4.63 -24.20 -14.90
CA GLN A 114 -3.81 -23.52 -13.91
C GLN A 114 -4.02 -22.01 -13.96
N TYR A 115 -4.65 -21.46 -12.93
CA TYR A 115 -4.75 -20.02 -12.75
C TYR A 115 -3.54 -19.47 -12.01
N ARG A 116 -3.02 -18.32 -12.45
CA ARG A 116 -1.97 -17.56 -11.77
C ARG A 116 -2.32 -16.07 -11.76
N SER A 117 -1.98 -15.40 -10.68
CA SER A 117 -1.91 -13.95 -10.66
C SER A 117 -0.76 -13.43 -9.81
N LEU A 118 -0.20 -12.31 -10.25
CA LEU A 118 0.88 -11.60 -9.60
C LEU A 118 0.46 -10.14 -9.41
N THR A 119 0.58 -9.65 -8.19
CA THR A 119 0.41 -8.23 -7.88
C THR A 119 1.70 -7.71 -7.28
N VAL A 120 2.26 -6.67 -7.88
CA VAL A 120 3.37 -5.90 -7.31
C VAL A 120 2.81 -4.58 -6.82
N SER A 121 3.08 -4.21 -5.57
CA SER A 121 2.67 -2.93 -4.99
C SER A 121 3.85 -2.27 -4.30
N LEU A 122 4.00 -0.97 -4.55
CA LEU A 122 5.05 -0.13 -4.01
C LEU A 122 4.41 0.96 -3.14
N LYS A 123 4.96 1.17 -1.94
CA LYS A 123 4.69 2.36 -1.14
C LYS A 123 6.00 3.03 -0.76
N ARG A 124 6.20 4.26 -1.23
CA ARG A 124 7.31 5.13 -0.83
C ARG A 124 6.89 5.97 0.36
N PHE A 125 7.82 6.21 1.27
CA PHE A 125 7.63 7.10 2.40
C PHE A 125 8.63 8.26 2.30
N ALA A 126 8.10 9.47 2.16
CA ALA A 126 8.90 10.67 2.32
C ALA A 126 9.27 10.87 3.80
N ALA A 127 10.40 11.54 4.03
CA ALA A 127 10.72 12.07 5.35
C ALA A 127 9.73 13.19 5.68
N ASP A 128 9.28 13.22 6.93
CA ASP A 128 8.32 14.20 7.40
C ASP A 128 8.75 14.72 8.79
N PRO A 129 8.78 16.04 9.03
CA PRO A 129 9.20 16.61 10.31
C PRO A 129 8.37 16.14 11.52
N THR A 130 7.11 15.75 11.29
CA THR A 130 6.16 15.33 12.32
C THR A 130 6.07 13.81 12.46
N LEU A 131 6.15 13.08 11.34
CA LEU A 131 6.00 11.62 11.31
C LEU A 131 7.35 10.87 11.38
N GLY A 132 8.47 11.57 11.27
CA GLY A 132 9.81 11.00 11.33
C GLY A 132 10.38 10.58 9.97
N SER A 133 11.44 9.77 9.99
CA SER A 133 12.14 9.34 8.77
C SER A 133 11.27 8.42 7.91
N GLY A 134 11.45 8.51 6.59
CA GLY A 134 10.77 7.62 5.65
C GLY A 134 11.10 6.14 5.89
N GLU A 135 12.33 5.83 6.31
CA GLU A 135 12.77 4.46 6.60
C GLU A 135 12.02 3.85 7.79
N LYS A 136 11.87 4.59 8.89
CA LYS A 136 11.14 4.11 10.08
C LYS A 136 9.65 3.92 9.80
N ARG A 137 9.08 4.81 8.98
CA ARG A 137 7.68 4.68 8.53
C ARG A 137 7.51 3.46 7.62
N ALA A 138 8.47 3.21 6.72
CA ALA A 138 8.48 2.04 5.86
C ALA A 138 8.62 0.74 6.66
N GLU A 139 9.42 0.73 7.73
CA GLU A 139 9.55 -0.41 8.65
C GLU A 139 8.22 -0.78 9.29
N GLY A 140 7.56 0.19 9.96
CA GLY A 140 6.25 -0.06 10.56
C GLY A 140 5.18 -0.46 9.53
N PHE A 141 5.21 0.12 8.33
CA PHE A 141 4.29 -0.28 7.27
C PHE A 141 4.56 -1.70 6.76
N ALA A 142 5.81 -2.12 6.61
CA ALA A 142 6.16 -3.48 6.20
C ALA A 142 5.65 -4.52 7.21
N GLU A 143 5.80 -4.26 8.51
CA GLU A 143 5.26 -5.11 9.57
C GLU A 143 3.72 -5.20 9.51
N GLN A 144 3.06 -4.06 9.28
CA GLN A 144 1.61 -4.03 9.09
C GLN A 144 1.16 -4.81 7.85
N GLN A 145 1.88 -4.69 6.72
CA GLN A 145 1.54 -5.44 5.50
C GLN A 145 1.75 -6.95 5.68
N ALA A 146 2.84 -7.36 6.32
CA ALA A 146 3.06 -8.77 6.64
C ALA A 146 1.96 -9.31 7.57
N THR A 147 1.58 -8.54 8.59
CA THR A 147 0.46 -8.91 9.49
C THR A 147 -0.86 -8.97 8.75
N LYS A 148 -1.16 -8.00 7.88
CA LYS A 148 -2.39 -8.00 7.07
C LYS A 148 -2.46 -9.20 6.15
N ALA A 149 -1.34 -9.59 5.55
CA ALA A 149 -1.28 -10.72 4.61
C ALA A 149 -1.68 -12.07 5.25
N THR A 150 -1.59 -12.23 6.57
CA THR A 150 -1.98 -13.49 7.25
C THR A 150 -3.49 -13.70 7.29
N THR A 151 -4.28 -12.63 7.17
CA THR A 151 -5.75 -12.66 7.27
C THR A 151 -6.46 -12.10 6.04
N GLN A 152 -5.71 -11.58 5.07
CA GLN A 152 -6.27 -10.96 3.88
C GLN A 152 -7.15 -11.94 3.08
N ASP A 153 -8.27 -11.44 2.56
CA ASP A 153 -9.19 -12.20 1.68
C ASP A 153 -9.73 -13.50 2.32
N GLY A 154 -9.80 -13.55 3.66
CA GLY A 154 -10.24 -14.74 4.39
C GLY A 154 -9.18 -15.84 4.48
N ALA A 155 -7.90 -15.47 4.39
CA ALA A 155 -6.77 -16.37 4.47
C ALA A 155 -6.78 -17.25 5.73
N LYS A 156 -6.31 -18.49 5.55
CA LYS A 156 -6.12 -19.52 6.56
C LYS A 156 -4.71 -20.09 6.46
N ASP A 157 -4.35 -20.89 7.46
CA ASP A 157 -3.09 -21.64 7.52
C ASP A 157 -1.84 -20.78 7.30
N ALA A 158 -1.89 -19.55 7.83
CA ALA A 158 -0.85 -18.57 7.63
C ALA A 158 0.47 -19.01 8.26
N LYS A 159 1.53 -19.00 7.44
CA LYS A 159 2.91 -19.24 7.85
C LYS A 159 3.75 -18.03 7.49
N THR A 160 4.49 -17.52 8.46
CA THR A 160 5.32 -16.32 8.28
C THR A 160 6.78 -16.66 8.51
N GLU A 161 7.65 -16.22 7.61
CA GLU A 161 9.08 -16.48 7.65
C GLU A 161 9.87 -15.23 7.26
N LYS A 162 10.92 -14.91 8.03
CA LYS A 162 11.87 -13.87 7.64
C LYS A 162 12.87 -14.46 6.64
N VAL A 163 13.12 -13.72 5.57
CA VAL A 163 14.05 -14.13 4.52
C VAL A 163 15.11 -13.06 4.30
N ASN A 164 16.34 -13.51 4.06
CA ASN A 164 17.49 -12.63 3.84
C ASN A 164 17.76 -12.47 2.34
N GLY A 165 18.54 -11.45 1.97
CA GLY A 165 18.99 -11.25 0.59
C GLY A 165 17.97 -10.59 -0.34
N ILE A 166 16.90 -10.00 0.20
CA ILE A 166 15.90 -9.22 -0.55
C ILE A 166 15.69 -7.90 0.21
N GLY A 167 16.20 -6.80 -0.36
CA GLY A 167 16.17 -5.49 0.30
C GLY A 167 16.92 -5.47 1.64
N ASP A 168 16.51 -4.55 2.52
CA ASP A 168 17.06 -4.42 3.88
C ASP A 168 16.42 -5.42 4.85
N SER A 169 15.15 -5.78 4.60
CA SER A 169 14.43 -6.80 5.36
C SER A 169 13.28 -7.35 4.52
N ALA A 170 13.04 -8.66 4.58
CA ALA A 170 11.92 -9.28 3.89
C ALA A 170 11.24 -10.35 4.74
N THR A 171 9.92 -10.43 4.57
CA THR A 171 9.04 -11.42 5.21
C THR A 171 8.19 -12.07 4.15
N VAL A 172 8.13 -13.40 4.15
CA VAL A 172 7.21 -14.18 3.34
C VAL A 172 6.05 -14.62 4.21
N VAL A 173 4.84 -14.42 3.70
CA VAL A 173 3.60 -14.91 4.29
C VAL A 173 2.93 -15.85 3.31
N SER A 174 2.91 -17.13 3.64
CA SER A 174 2.25 -18.18 2.89
C SER A 174 0.86 -18.42 3.49
N THR A 175 -0.19 -18.41 2.68
CA THR A 175 -1.56 -18.67 3.13
C THR A 175 -2.34 -19.48 2.12
N GLU A 176 -3.46 -20.03 2.58
CA GLU A 176 -4.46 -20.65 1.73
C GLU A 176 -5.78 -19.89 1.83
N THR A 177 -6.48 -19.74 0.70
CA THR A 177 -7.81 -19.13 0.65
C THR A 177 -8.71 -20.01 -0.19
N LYS A 178 -9.98 -20.13 0.20
CA LYS A 178 -10.98 -20.82 -0.60
C LYS A 178 -11.96 -19.79 -1.17
N LYS A 179 -12.18 -19.85 -2.49
CA LYS A 179 -13.20 -19.05 -3.16
C LYS A 179 -13.98 -19.96 -4.10
N ASP A 180 -15.30 -19.95 -3.93
CA ASP A 180 -16.19 -20.90 -4.57
C ASP A 180 -15.70 -22.34 -4.28
N ASP A 181 -15.55 -23.16 -5.32
CA ASP A 181 -15.06 -24.54 -5.21
C ASP A 181 -13.54 -24.67 -5.37
N ASN A 182 -12.80 -23.56 -5.47
CA ASN A 182 -11.37 -23.58 -5.75
C ASN A 182 -10.51 -23.19 -4.54
N ASP A 183 -9.46 -23.98 -4.29
CA ASP A 183 -8.45 -23.72 -3.27
C ASP A 183 -7.25 -22.99 -3.88
N PHE A 184 -6.96 -21.81 -3.33
CA PHE A 184 -5.88 -20.95 -3.75
C PHE A 184 -4.75 -21.01 -2.75
N LYS A 185 -3.53 -21.10 -3.26
CA LYS A 185 -2.30 -20.86 -2.51
C LYS A 185 -1.82 -19.46 -2.77
N ASN A 186 -1.38 -18.78 -1.72
CA ASN A 186 -0.91 -17.40 -1.78
C ASN A 186 0.47 -17.29 -1.15
N GLN A 187 1.36 -16.57 -1.83
CA GLN A 187 2.70 -16.24 -1.35
C GLN A 187 2.84 -14.71 -1.39
N THR A 188 2.90 -14.08 -0.23
CA THR A 188 3.07 -12.63 -0.12
C THR A 188 4.47 -12.32 0.41
N VAL A 189 5.31 -11.74 -0.43
CA VAL A 189 6.64 -11.26 -0.03
C VAL A 189 6.54 -9.76 0.25
N VAL A 190 6.73 -9.39 1.51
CA VAL A 190 6.80 -7.99 1.94
C VAL A 190 8.26 -7.66 2.21
N THR A 191 8.81 -6.74 1.43
CA THR A 191 10.21 -6.32 1.51
C THR A 191 10.30 -4.82 1.78
N ARG A 192 11.20 -4.42 2.66
CA ARG A 192 11.61 -3.03 2.83
C ARG A 192 12.96 -2.82 2.16
N THR A 193 13.09 -1.77 1.36
CA THR A 193 14.37 -1.22 0.91
C THR A 193 14.37 0.27 1.21
N ALA A 194 15.22 0.69 2.16
CA ALA A 194 15.21 1.99 2.79
C ALA A 194 13.81 2.48 3.14
N ASN A 195 13.32 3.51 2.43
CA ASN A 195 12.04 4.16 2.62
C ASN A 195 10.94 3.69 1.65
N VAL A 196 11.13 2.55 0.98
CA VAL A 196 10.14 1.92 0.09
C VAL A 196 9.78 0.54 0.62
N VAL A 197 8.48 0.25 0.65
CA VAL A 197 7.95 -1.10 0.88
C VAL A 197 7.46 -1.66 -0.44
N VAL A 198 7.94 -2.87 -0.74
CA VAL A 198 7.54 -3.69 -1.88
C VAL A 198 6.69 -4.83 -1.35
N THR A 199 5.47 -4.98 -1.87
CA THR A 199 4.61 -6.14 -1.58
C THR A 199 4.36 -6.87 -2.90
N VAL A 200 4.87 -8.10 -2.99
CA VAL A 200 4.60 -9.02 -4.09
C VAL A 200 3.63 -10.08 -3.60
N LYS A 201 2.40 -10.08 -4.10
CA LYS A 201 1.41 -11.14 -3.84
C LYS A 201 1.33 -12.03 -5.07
N TYR A 202 1.64 -13.31 -4.90
CA TYR A 202 1.55 -14.32 -5.94
C TYR A 202 0.51 -15.37 -5.54
N THR A 203 -0.51 -15.54 -6.37
CA THR A 203 -1.66 -16.41 -6.11
C THR A 203 -1.78 -17.44 -7.22
N GLY A 204 -2.18 -18.65 -6.86
CA GLY A 204 -2.37 -19.73 -7.82
C GLY A 204 -3.37 -20.77 -7.35
N ALA A 205 -4.12 -21.30 -8.31
CA ALA A 205 -5.11 -22.36 -8.11
C ALA A 205 -5.12 -23.29 -9.32
N GLY A 206 -5.50 -24.55 -9.05
CA GLY A 206 -5.94 -25.47 -10.10
C GLY A 206 -7.46 -25.42 -10.18
N TYR A 207 -8.01 -25.33 -11.39
CA TYR A 207 -9.45 -25.30 -11.65
C TYR A 207 -9.93 -26.63 -12.23
N GLU A 208 -11.25 -26.85 -12.21
CA GLU A 208 -11.89 -28.07 -12.75
C GLU A 208 -11.30 -29.37 -12.15
N GLY A 209 -10.96 -29.34 -10.86
CA GLY A 209 -10.38 -30.48 -10.14
C GLY A 209 -8.86 -30.65 -10.33
N ALA A 210 -8.20 -29.76 -11.09
CA ALA A 210 -6.75 -29.73 -11.17
C ALA A 210 -6.12 -29.41 -9.81
N LYS A 211 -4.93 -29.95 -9.56
CA LYS A 211 -4.22 -29.72 -8.30
C LYS A 211 -3.74 -28.27 -8.22
N SER A 212 -3.86 -27.67 -7.04
CA SER A 212 -3.24 -26.37 -6.78
C SER A 212 -1.72 -26.45 -6.94
N PRO A 213 -1.06 -25.32 -7.25
CA PRO A 213 0.36 -25.31 -7.57
C PRO A 213 1.22 -25.74 -6.40
N ASN A 214 2.48 -26.07 -6.67
CA ASN A 214 3.44 -26.28 -5.59
C ASN A 214 3.68 -24.96 -4.85
N ALA A 215 3.54 -24.96 -3.51
CA ALA A 215 3.65 -23.77 -2.69
C ALA A 215 5.10 -23.24 -2.62
N ASP A 216 6.09 -24.12 -2.59
CA ASP A 216 7.50 -23.78 -2.48
C ASP A 216 8.02 -23.17 -3.79
N ASP A 217 7.61 -23.74 -4.94
CA ASP A 217 7.90 -23.15 -6.25
C ASP A 217 7.29 -21.75 -6.38
N MET A 218 6.06 -21.59 -5.90
CA MET A 218 5.42 -20.28 -5.85
C MET A 218 6.16 -19.31 -4.94
N LYS A 219 6.60 -19.76 -3.76
CA LYS A 219 7.34 -18.94 -2.80
C LYS A 219 8.64 -18.45 -3.42
N ASN A 220 9.41 -19.35 -4.03
CA ASN A 220 10.66 -19.02 -4.72
C ASN A 220 10.42 -18.02 -5.86
N GLY A 221 9.38 -18.25 -6.67
CA GLY A 221 8.98 -17.35 -7.74
C GLY A 221 8.65 -15.94 -7.26
N ALA A 222 7.88 -15.82 -6.17
CA ALA A 222 7.53 -14.53 -5.58
C ALA A 222 8.76 -13.82 -4.98
N GLN A 223 9.69 -14.55 -4.39
CA GLN A 223 10.95 -14.01 -3.87
C GLN A 223 11.85 -13.48 -4.99
N ASP A 224 11.95 -14.18 -6.12
CA ASP A 224 12.74 -13.73 -7.27
C ASP A 224 12.14 -12.47 -7.90
N ALA A 225 10.82 -12.42 -8.08
CA ALA A 225 10.14 -11.20 -8.51
C ALA A 225 10.38 -10.03 -7.53
N ALA A 226 10.34 -10.27 -6.21
CA ALA A 226 10.63 -9.24 -5.22
C ALA A 226 12.06 -8.69 -5.33
N LYS A 227 13.06 -9.53 -5.64
CA LYS A 227 14.46 -9.09 -5.86
C LYS A 227 14.56 -8.18 -7.10
N GLU A 228 13.91 -8.54 -8.20
CA GLU A 228 13.87 -7.72 -9.41
C GLU A 228 13.27 -6.34 -9.12
N VAL A 229 12.15 -6.32 -8.39
CA VAL A 229 11.45 -5.08 -8.02
C VAL A 229 12.32 -4.19 -7.12
N VAL A 230 12.99 -4.76 -6.12
CA VAL A 230 13.95 -4.01 -5.28
C VAL A 230 15.08 -3.43 -6.13
N GLY A 231 15.62 -4.22 -7.06
CA GLY A 231 16.62 -3.76 -8.01
C GLY A 231 16.12 -2.59 -8.88
N ALA A 232 14.87 -2.67 -9.35
CA ALA A 232 14.25 -1.61 -10.15
C ALA A 232 14.01 -0.31 -9.34
N VAL A 233 13.62 -0.41 -8.07
CA VAL A 233 13.52 0.75 -7.17
C VAL A 233 14.87 1.44 -7.01
N ALA A 234 15.93 0.68 -6.81
CA ALA A 234 17.29 1.22 -6.71
C ALA A 234 17.72 1.89 -8.02
N LYS A 235 17.57 1.20 -9.17
CA LYS A 235 17.91 1.72 -10.50
C LYS A 235 17.17 3.01 -10.85
N ALA A 236 15.90 3.12 -10.47
CA ALA A 236 15.13 4.33 -10.74
C ALA A 236 15.71 5.57 -10.01
N ASN A 237 16.42 5.39 -8.90
CA ASN A 237 16.93 6.47 -8.05
C ASN A 237 18.47 6.63 -8.13
N GLN A 238 19.09 6.07 -9.18
CA GLN A 238 20.47 6.35 -9.58
C GLN A 238 20.47 7.48 -10.61
#